data_AF-A0A3D9E7V9-F1
#
_entry.id   AF-A0A3D9E7V9-F1
#
_cell.length_a   1.000
_cell.length_b   1.000
_cell.length_c   1.000
_cell.angle_alpha   90.00
_cell.angle_beta   90.00
_cell.angle_gamma   90.00
#
_symmetry.space_group_name_H-M   'P 1'
#
loop_
_entity.id
_entity.type
_entity.pdbx_description
1 polymer ?
#
loop_
_entity_poly.entity_id
_entity_poly.type
_entity_poly.pdbx_seq_one_letter_code
_entity_poly.pdbx_strand_id
1 'polypeptide(L)'
;MAISTMSPRLPSTDPRIPVFPNGRRPTWLVAVVILFAVLPVLMAVADDRVGLRLMMGALTLTILGAAACLHVLFRTIQERLLRVDQSASGIWFRPAPAATAVPFVWGALLLLPAIAQIVVDAGNLATMPSFLLTRAPYALGLFGVGVLVVSALRLREPAGLHLTPEGLTGIRGRGRVNWSWDELAEVGVGSGPVAKLHLIATGAGPRVEAPMLALGSDPNQVATVVRYFRNDPAARSQLSEKGPMVLRRVDDSLRALER
;
A
#
# COMPACT_ATOMS: atom_id res chain seq x y z
N MET A 1 9.81 -13.44 -11.90
CA MET A 1 8.93 -13.81 -10.77
C MET A 1 7.49 -13.58 -11.21
N ALA A 2 6.68 -14.64 -11.30
CA ALA A 2 5.33 -14.56 -11.85
C ALA A 2 4.30 -14.43 -10.72
N ILE A 3 3.50 -13.36 -10.74
CA ILE A 3 2.40 -13.15 -9.80
C ILE A 3 1.12 -13.66 -10.47
N SER A 4 0.44 -14.60 -9.82
CA SER A 4 -0.91 -15.01 -10.21
C SER A 4 -1.92 -14.04 -9.59
N THR A 5 -2.87 -13.59 -10.39
CA THR A 5 -4.03 -12.82 -9.92
C THR A 5 -5.26 -13.71 -10.00
N MET A 6 -6.00 -13.81 -8.90
CA MET A 6 -7.23 -14.58 -8.81
C MET A 6 -8.32 -13.73 -8.17
N SER A 7 -9.58 -14.00 -8.51
CA SER A 7 -10.73 -13.35 -7.88
C SER A 7 -11.76 -14.34 -7.36
N PRO A 8 -11.36 -15.29 -6.49
CA PRO A 8 -12.28 -16.30 -6.00
C PRO A 8 -13.38 -15.66 -5.14
N ARG A 9 -14.54 -16.30 -5.12
CA ARG A 9 -15.62 -15.96 -4.19
C ARG A 9 -15.55 -16.96 -3.04
N LEU A 10 -14.55 -16.80 -2.16
CA LEU A 10 -14.46 -17.69 -1.01
C LEU A 10 -15.69 -17.50 -0.10
N PRO A 11 -16.35 -18.61 0.30
CA PRO A 11 -17.34 -18.64 1.36
C PRO A 11 -16.80 -17.99 2.62
N SER A 12 -17.59 -17.11 3.24
CA SER A 12 -17.22 -16.52 4.53
C SER A 12 -18.47 -16.31 5.36
N THR A 13 -18.38 -16.69 6.63
CA THR A 13 -19.42 -16.47 7.64
C THR A 13 -19.48 -15.02 8.12
N ASP A 14 -18.42 -14.24 7.89
CA ASP A 14 -18.32 -12.88 8.37
C ASP A 14 -18.90 -11.86 7.38
N PRO A 15 -19.53 -10.78 7.87
CA PRO A 15 -19.95 -9.68 7.01
C PRO A 15 -18.73 -9.08 6.31
N ARG A 16 -18.82 -8.94 4.98
CA ARG A 16 -17.73 -8.38 4.18
C ARG A 16 -17.56 -6.90 4.46
N ILE A 17 -16.33 -6.50 4.77
CA ILE A 17 -15.96 -5.09 4.96
C ILE A 17 -15.42 -4.56 3.63
N PRO A 18 -15.90 -3.41 3.12
CA PRO A 18 -15.47 -2.88 1.85
C PRO A 18 -14.00 -2.42 1.90
N VAL A 19 -13.28 -2.58 0.79
CA VAL A 19 -11.86 -2.16 0.68
C VAL A 19 -11.70 -0.65 0.45
N PHE A 20 -12.78 0.04 0.09
CA PHE A 20 -12.85 1.49 -0.03
C PHE A 20 -13.97 2.06 0.86
N PRO A 21 -13.85 3.32 1.32
CA PRO A 21 -14.96 4.01 1.95
C PRO A 21 -16.17 4.02 1.00
N ASN A 22 -17.34 3.60 1.49
CA ASN A 22 -18.58 3.48 0.71
C ASN A 22 -18.54 2.49 -0.48
N GLY A 23 -17.55 1.57 -0.52
CA GLY A 23 -17.43 0.55 -1.57
C GLY A 23 -17.06 1.08 -2.96
N ARG A 24 -16.72 2.36 -3.10
CA ARG A 24 -16.37 2.99 -4.38
C ARG A 24 -14.94 3.51 -4.37
N ARG A 25 -14.23 3.29 -5.48
CA ARG A 25 -12.89 3.86 -5.70
C ARG A 25 -13.00 5.39 -5.64
N PRO A 26 -12.24 6.09 -4.80
CA PRO A 26 -12.35 7.54 -4.66
C PRO A 26 -11.55 8.26 -5.76
N THR A 27 -11.87 7.98 -7.02
CA THR A 27 -11.19 8.55 -8.19
C THR A 27 -11.33 10.07 -8.27
N TRP A 28 -12.40 10.63 -7.71
CA TRP A 28 -12.61 12.08 -7.61
C TRP A 28 -11.49 12.78 -6.83
N LEU A 29 -10.84 12.11 -5.86
CA LEU A 29 -9.71 12.68 -5.13
C LEU A 29 -8.53 13.00 -6.07
N VAL A 30 -8.30 12.17 -7.09
CA VAL A 30 -7.26 12.42 -8.10
C VAL A 30 -7.59 13.71 -8.87
N ALA A 31 -8.85 13.90 -9.27
CA ALA A 31 -9.28 15.11 -9.95
C ALA A 31 -9.13 16.35 -9.07
N VAL A 32 -9.47 16.25 -7.77
CA VAL A 32 -9.28 17.35 -6.81
C VAL A 32 -7.82 17.70 -6.64
N VAL A 33 -6.92 16.71 -6.51
CA VAL A 33 -5.47 16.97 -6.43
C VAL A 33 -4.95 17.64 -7.70
N ILE A 34 -5.41 17.21 -8.89
CA ILE A 34 -5.06 17.86 -10.16
C ILE A 34 -5.55 19.31 -10.20
N LEU A 35 -6.75 19.59 -9.70
CA LEU A 35 -7.29 20.95 -9.64
C LEU A 35 -6.40 21.90 -8.82
N PHE A 36 -5.79 21.43 -7.74
CA PHE A 36 -4.83 22.22 -6.97
C PHE A 36 -3.58 22.62 -7.78
N ALA A 37 -3.23 21.90 -8.85
CA ALA A 37 -2.11 22.25 -9.72
C ALA A 37 -2.41 23.46 -10.62
N VAL A 38 -3.69 23.84 -10.79
CA VAL A 38 -4.07 25.00 -11.61
C VAL A 38 -3.52 26.30 -11.02
N LEU A 39 -3.56 26.46 -9.69
CA LEU A 39 -3.09 27.66 -9.03
C LEU A 39 -1.60 27.97 -9.30
N PRO A 40 -0.64 27.05 -9.05
CA PRO A 40 0.75 27.33 -9.37
C PRO A 40 0.99 27.54 -10.87
N VAL A 41 0.26 26.84 -11.75
CA VAL A 41 0.33 27.10 -13.20
C VAL A 41 -0.07 28.54 -13.54
N LEU A 42 -1.19 29.02 -13.01
CA LEU A 42 -1.64 30.40 -13.22
C LEU A 42 -0.62 31.40 -12.69
N MET A 43 -0.05 31.16 -11.51
CA MET A 43 1.00 32.01 -10.94
C MET A 43 2.29 32.01 -11.77
N ALA A 44 2.67 30.86 -12.35
CA ALA A 44 3.82 30.78 -13.24
C ALA A 44 3.60 31.55 -14.55
N VAL A 45 2.40 31.52 -15.10
CA VAL A 45 2.08 32.20 -16.37
C VAL A 45 1.90 33.71 -16.16
N ALA A 46 1.27 34.12 -15.05
CA ALA A 46 0.94 35.51 -14.78
C ALA A 46 2.14 36.40 -14.37
N ASP A 47 3.30 35.81 -14.06
CA ASP A 47 4.46 36.54 -13.56
C ASP A 47 5.71 36.22 -14.39
N ASP A 48 6.51 37.23 -14.74
CA ASP A 48 7.71 37.09 -15.57
C ASP A 48 8.99 36.73 -14.79
N ARG A 49 8.94 36.75 -13.46
CA ARG A 49 10.09 36.41 -12.62
C ARG A 49 10.46 34.94 -12.78
N VAL A 50 11.63 34.70 -13.38
CA VAL A 50 12.15 33.35 -13.65
C VAL A 50 12.20 32.48 -12.39
N GLY A 51 12.60 33.04 -11.25
CA GLY A 51 12.65 32.29 -10.00
C GLY A 51 11.27 31.81 -9.53
N LEU A 52 10.24 32.67 -9.67
CA LEU A 52 8.87 32.29 -9.34
C LEU A 52 8.33 31.23 -10.30
N ARG A 53 8.57 31.38 -11.61
CA ARG A 53 8.19 30.39 -12.63
C ARG A 53 8.79 29.02 -12.35
N LEU A 54 10.07 28.97 -12.02
CA LEU A 54 10.77 27.73 -11.69
C LEU A 54 10.15 27.06 -10.45
N MET A 55 9.91 27.82 -9.39
CA MET A 55 9.29 27.32 -8.16
C MET A 55 7.88 26.77 -8.40
N MET A 56 7.03 27.57 -9.06
CA MET A 56 5.66 27.17 -9.37
C MET A 56 5.60 25.99 -10.33
N GLY A 57 6.51 25.92 -11.31
CA GLY A 57 6.67 24.77 -12.19
C GLY A 57 7.04 23.50 -11.43
N ALA A 58 8.03 23.58 -10.53
CA ALA A 58 8.41 22.47 -9.66
C ALA A 58 7.25 22.00 -8.77
N LEU A 59 6.53 22.93 -8.15
CA LEU A 59 5.36 22.63 -7.33
C LEU A 59 4.24 21.96 -8.15
N THR A 60 3.99 22.45 -9.37
CA THR A 60 3.03 21.87 -10.31
C THR A 60 3.40 20.42 -10.62
N LEU A 61 4.66 20.15 -10.95
CA LEU A 61 5.15 18.79 -11.22
C LEU A 61 5.01 17.88 -10.00
N THR A 62 5.31 18.38 -8.79
CA THR A 62 5.11 17.64 -7.55
C THR A 62 3.63 17.27 -7.35
N ILE A 63 2.70 18.21 -7.56
CA ILE A 63 1.25 17.97 -7.40
C ILE A 63 0.73 16.97 -8.45
N LEU A 64 1.09 17.15 -9.73
CA LEU A 64 0.69 16.23 -10.79
C LEU A 64 1.28 14.83 -10.57
N GLY A 65 2.54 14.76 -10.13
CA GLY A 65 3.17 13.52 -9.71
C GLY A 65 2.44 12.86 -8.53
N ALA A 66 1.99 13.64 -7.54
CA ALA A 66 1.14 13.15 -6.44
C ALA A 66 -0.12 12.47 -6.95
N ALA A 67 -0.81 13.13 -7.88
CA ALA A 67 -2.05 12.63 -8.47
C ALA A 67 -1.80 11.32 -9.23
N ALA A 68 -0.70 11.24 -10.00
CA ALA A 68 -0.30 10.03 -10.71
C ALA A 68 0.00 8.88 -9.73
N CYS A 69 0.78 9.14 -8.68
CA CYS A 69 1.07 8.16 -7.62
C CYS A 69 -0.22 7.66 -6.95
N LEU A 70 -1.13 8.55 -6.60
CA LEU A 70 -2.42 8.21 -5.99
C LEU A 70 -3.29 7.36 -6.92
N HIS A 71 -3.36 7.73 -8.20
CA HIS A 71 -4.09 6.98 -9.22
C HIS A 71 -3.54 5.57 -9.41
N VAL A 72 -2.20 5.44 -9.47
CA VAL A 72 -1.53 4.14 -9.54
C VAL A 72 -1.86 3.29 -8.32
N LEU A 73 -1.79 3.85 -7.11
CA LEU A 73 -2.14 3.12 -5.89
C LEU A 73 -3.60 2.65 -5.88
N PHE A 74 -4.55 3.51 -6.25
CA PHE A 74 -5.97 3.13 -6.31
C PHE A 74 -6.26 2.02 -7.31
N ARG A 75 -5.50 1.92 -8.41
CA ARG A 75 -5.62 0.81 -9.37
C ARG A 75 -5.19 -0.54 -8.77
N THR A 76 -4.29 -0.52 -7.80
CA THR A 76 -3.83 -1.76 -7.14
C THR A 76 -4.85 -2.34 -6.16
N ILE A 77 -5.80 -1.54 -5.67
CA ILE A 77 -6.81 -1.93 -4.69
C ILE A 77 -8.09 -2.37 -5.41
N GLN A 78 -8.47 -3.63 -5.21
CA GLN A 78 -9.62 -4.25 -5.86
C GLN A 78 -10.29 -5.23 -4.91
N GLU A 79 -11.61 -5.22 -4.87
CA GLU A 79 -12.35 -6.22 -4.09
C GLU A 79 -12.13 -7.62 -4.67
N ARG A 80 -12.14 -8.61 -3.79
CA ARG A 80 -12.02 -10.05 -4.09
C ARG A 80 -10.70 -10.46 -4.72
N LEU A 81 -9.72 -9.58 -4.81
CA LEU A 81 -8.45 -9.87 -5.46
C LEU A 81 -7.51 -10.64 -4.52
N LEU A 82 -6.99 -11.77 -4.97
CA LEU A 82 -5.83 -12.44 -4.39
C LEU A 82 -4.65 -12.36 -5.36
N ARG A 83 -3.52 -11.82 -4.88
CA ARG A 83 -2.24 -11.79 -5.60
C ARG A 83 -1.27 -12.75 -4.93
N VAL A 84 -0.92 -13.83 -5.62
CA VAL A 84 -0.05 -14.87 -5.06
C VAL A 84 1.19 -15.08 -5.93
N ASP A 85 2.34 -15.20 -5.27
CA ASP A 85 3.58 -15.57 -5.95
C ASP A 85 3.51 -17.04 -6.42
N GLN A 86 3.66 -17.28 -7.71
CA GLN A 86 3.58 -18.64 -8.29
C GLN A 86 4.81 -19.49 -7.99
N SER A 87 5.92 -18.85 -7.64
CA SER A 87 7.22 -19.51 -7.46
C SER A 87 7.50 -19.90 -6.01
N ALA A 88 6.73 -19.37 -5.07
CA ALA A 88 6.87 -19.68 -3.66
C ALA A 88 6.29 -21.06 -3.31
N SER A 89 6.94 -21.79 -2.41
CA SER A 89 6.29 -22.85 -1.63
C SER A 89 5.29 -22.21 -0.68
N GLY A 90 4.10 -22.79 -0.53
CA GLY A 90 3.00 -22.21 0.23
C GLY A 90 2.32 -21.04 -0.47
N ILE A 91 1.53 -20.29 0.30
CA ILE A 91 0.75 -19.16 -0.22
C ILE A 91 1.44 -17.86 0.17
N TRP A 92 2.13 -17.23 -0.78
CA TRP A 92 2.69 -15.89 -0.57
C TRP A 92 1.82 -14.82 -1.22
N PHE A 93 1.01 -14.15 -0.41
CA PHE A 93 0.27 -12.96 -0.81
C PHE A 93 1.22 -11.79 -0.99
N ARG A 94 1.46 -11.36 -2.23
CA ARG A 94 2.46 -10.36 -2.55
C ARG A 94 1.84 -9.07 -3.10
N PRO A 95 2.20 -7.89 -2.57
CA PRO A 95 1.75 -6.62 -3.13
C PRO A 95 2.30 -6.38 -4.53
N ALA A 96 1.54 -5.60 -5.31
CA ALA A 96 1.98 -5.14 -6.62
C ALA A 96 3.29 -4.33 -6.47
N PRO A 97 4.24 -4.41 -7.42
CA PRO A 97 5.49 -3.64 -7.37
C PRO A 97 5.26 -2.15 -7.16
N ALA A 98 4.14 -1.62 -7.65
CA ALA A 98 3.72 -0.24 -7.45
C ALA A 98 3.56 0.15 -5.96
N ALA A 99 3.12 -0.75 -5.09
CA ALA A 99 3.00 -0.47 -3.65
C ALA A 99 4.37 -0.22 -3.00
N THR A 100 5.43 -0.82 -3.54
CA THR A 100 6.82 -0.58 -3.11
C THR A 100 7.43 0.63 -3.81
N ALA A 101 7.20 0.81 -5.11
CA ALA A 101 7.84 1.87 -5.89
C ALA A 101 7.26 3.27 -5.63
N VAL A 102 5.94 3.37 -5.43
CA VAL A 102 5.25 4.67 -5.29
C VAL A 102 5.80 5.51 -4.13
N PRO A 103 6.06 4.99 -2.92
CA PRO A 103 6.67 5.78 -1.84
C PRO A 103 8.02 6.41 -2.22
N PHE A 104 8.85 5.73 -3.03
CA PHE A 104 10.12 6.29 -3.49
C PHE A 104 9.92 7.39 -4.54
N VAL A 105 9.03 7.16 -5.52
CA VAL A 105 8.69 8.18 -6.52
C VAL A 105 8.10 9.41 -5.83
N TRP A 106 7.20 9.20 -4.86
CA TRP A 106 6.60 10.26 -4.07
C TRP A 106 7.63 11.05 -3.26
N GLY A 107 8.51 10.35 -2.54
CA GLY A 107 9.59 10.96 -1.79
C GLY A 107 10.51 11.82 -2.67
N ALA A 108 10.84 11.35 -3.88
CA ALA A 108 11.64 12.10 -4.84
C ALA A 108 10.90 13.34 -5.39
N LEU A 109 9.61 13.22 -5.72
CA LEU A 109 8.77 14.33 -6.20
C LEU A 109 8.68 15.47 -5.17
N LEU A 110 8.64 15.13 -3.88
CA LEU A 110 8.62 16.10 -2.78
C LEU A 110 9.93 16.90 -2.65
N LEU A 111 11.04 16.42 -3.22
CA LEU A 111 12.31 17.15 -3.24
C LEU A 111 12.32 18.26 -4.30
N LEU A 112 11.51 18.16 -5.36
CA LEU A 112 11.56 19.09 -6.49
C LEU A 112 11.40 20.57 -6.09
N PRO A 113 10.45 20.95 -5.20
CA PRO A 113 10.32 22.35 -4.80
C PRO A 113 11.55 22.82 -4.01
N ALA A 114 12.12 21.98 -3.15
CA ALA A 114 13.35 22.30 -2.42
C ALA A 114 14.53 22.51 -3.36
N ILE A 115 14.70 21.63 -4.35
CA ILE A 115 15.74 21.74 -5.37
C ILE A 115 15.57 23.03 -6.16
N ALA A 116 14.33 23.35 -6.58
CA ALA A 116 14.03 24.60 -7.25
C ALA A 116 14.39 25.82 -6.37
N GLN A 117 14.09 25.77 -5.07
CA GLN A 117 14.43 26.86 -4.15
C GLN A 117 15.94 27.05 -4.02
N ILE A 118 16.71 25.96 -3.94
CA ILE A 118 18.17 26.01 -3.89
C ILE A 118 18.73 26.67 -5.15
N VAL A 119 18.18 26.35 -6.33
CA VAL A 119 18.58 26.98 -7.60
C VAL A 119 18.24 28.47 -7.62
N VAL A 120 17.05 28.84 -7.14
CA VAL A 120 16.63 30.23 -6.99
C VAL A 120 17.58 31.01 -6.09
N ASP A 121 17.89 30.47 -4.91
CA ASP A 121 18.75 31.12 -3.91
C ASP A 121 20.20 31.23 -4.42
N ALA A 122 20.73 30.16 -5.03
CA ALA A 122 22.09 30.14 -5.59
C ALA A 122 22.25 31.08 -6.79
N GLY A 123 21.22 31.21 -7.62
CA GLY A 123 21.18 32.13 -8.76
C GLY A 123 20.75 33.55 -8.41
N ASN A 124 20.43 33.83 -7.14
CA ASN A 124 19.83 35.08 -6.67
C ASN A 124 18.64 35.55 -7.55
N LEU A 125 17.79 34.59 -7.95
CA LEU A 125 16.69 34.84 -8.88
C LEU A 125 15.55 35.55 -8.16
N ALA A 126 14.98 36.57 -8.80
CA ALA A 126 13.85 37.30 -8.24
C ALA A 126 12.64 36.39 -8.00
N THR A 127 12.03 36.51 -6.82
CA THR A 127 10.79 35.83 -6.43
C THR A 127 9.85 36.80 -5.71
N MET A 128 8.69 36.32 -5.26
CA MET A 128 7.82 37.08 -4.37
C MET A 128 8.34 36.99 -2.93
N PRO A 129 8.44 38.11 -2.20
CA PRO A 129 8.83 38.10 -0.79
C PRO A 129 7.73 37.44 0.04
N SER A 130 7.91 36.17 0.37
CA SER A 130 6.95 35.41 1.19
C SER A 130 7.68 34.34 1.99
N PHE A 131 7.32 34.22 3.27
CA PHE A 131 7.82 33.16 4.14
C PHE A 131 7.46 31.76 3.61
N LEU A 132 6.23 31.61 3.09
CA LEU A 132 5.77 30.34 2.54
C LEU A 132 6.58 29.94 1.31
N LEU A 133 6.88 30.88 0.41
CA LEU A 133 7.65 30.60 -0.80
C LEU A 133 9.12 30.31 -0.53
N THR A 134 9.68 30.85 0.56
CA THR A 134 11.10 30.69 0.90
C THR A 134 11.39 29.51 1.82
N ARG A 135 10.47 29.14 2.72
CA ARG A 135 10.71 28.08 3.72
C ARG A 135 9.93 26.79 3.50
N ALA A 136 8.70 26.87 2.99
CA ALA A 136 7.89 25.67 2.76
C ALA A 136 8.53 24.66 1.78
N PRO A 137 9.23 25.08 0.71
CA PRO A 137 9.91 24.14 -0.18
C PRO A 137 10.94 23.26 0.55
N TYR A 138 11.73 23.86 1.46
CA TYR A 138 12.70 23.12 2.27
C TYR A 138 12.03 22.14 3.23
N ALA A 139 10.91 22.53 3.85
CA ALA A 139 10.15 21.63 4.72
C ALA A 139 9.59 20.43 3.95
N LEU A 140 9.07 20.67 2.73
CA LEU A 140 8.64 19.60 1.81
C LEU A 140 9.81 18.69 1.43
N GLY A 141 10.98 19.27 1.14
CA GLY A 141 12.20 18.51 0.85
C GLY A 141 12.60 17.60 2.01
N LEU A 142 12.65 18.13 3.23
CA LEU A 142 12.98 17.34 4.42
C LEU A 142 11.95 16.22 4.65
N PHE A 143 10.66 16.50 4.45
CA PHE A 143 9.61 15.49 4.50
C PHE A 143 9.80 14.41 3.42
N GLY A 144 10.16 14.79 2.19
CA GLY A 144 10.50 13.88 1.10
C GLY A 144 11.66 12.95 1.44
N VAL A 145 12.74 13.48 2.02
CA VAL A 145 13.87 12.67 2.53
C VAL A 145 13.40 11.70 3.60
N GLY A 146 12.58 12.16 4.56
CA GLY A 146 12.00 11.30 5.60
C GLY A 146 11.19 10.13 5.01
N VAL A 147 10.36 10.40 3.99
CA VAL A 147 9.61 9.37 3.26
C VAL A 147 10.55 8.36 2.60
N LEU A 148 11.61 8.81 1.93
CA LEU A 148 12.60 7.93 1.30
C LEU A 148 13.33 7.04 2.30
N VAL A 149 13.81 7.62 3.40
CA VAL A 149 14.53 6.89 4.45
C VAL A 149 13.62 5.85 5.10
N VAL A 150 12.40 6.23 5.50
CA VAL A 150 11.44 5.29 6.08
C VAL A 150 11.08 4.19 5.09
N SER A 151 10.90 4.52 3.80
CA SER A 151 10.61 3.52 2.76
C SER A 151 11.79 2.56 2.54
N ALA A 152 13.03 3.05 2.59
CA ALA A 152 14.23 2.22 2.49
C ALA A 152 14.44 1.31 3.70
N LEU A 153 14.18 1.80 4.91
CA LEU A 153 14.18 0.95 6.12
C LEU A 153 13.08 -0.12 6.01
N ARG A 154 11.93 0.26 5.46
CA ARG A 154 10.89 -0.63 4.98
C ARG A 154 11.27 -1.41 3.71
N LEU A 155 12.55 -1.67 3.41
CA LEU A 155 12.99 -2.72 2.48
C LEU A 155 13.64 -3.95 3.15
N ARG A 156 13.90 -3.91 4.47
CA ARG A 156 14.45 -5.03 5.29
C ARG A 156 13.57 -6.27 5.65
N GLU A 157 12.24 -6.16 5.63
CA GLU A 157 11.18 -7.13 5.91
C GLU A 157 10.48 -7.59 4.61
N PRO A 158 9.92 -8.82 4.58
CA PRO A 158 9.23 -9.31 3.41
C PRO A 158 7.94 -8.51 3.14
N ALA A 159 7.71 -8.16 1.87
CA ALA A 159 6.45 -7.53 1.46
C ALA A 159 5.33 -8.57 1.33
N GLY A 160 4.16 -8.26 1.89
CA GLY A 160 3.02 -9.16 1.87
C GLY A 160 3.15 -10.36 2.84
N LEU A 161 2.14 -11.22 2.90
CA LEU A 161 2.02 -12.28 3.90
C LEU A 161 2.31 -13.66 3.27
N HIS A 162 3.22 -14.42 3.86
CA HIS A 162 3.57 -15.77 3.44
C HIS A 162 3.07 -16.80 4.45
N LEU A 163 2.28 -17.75 3.97
CA LEU A 163 1.78 -18.89 4.74
C LEU A 163 2.56 -20.14 4.34
N THR A 164 3.18 -20.78 5.33
CA THR A 164 3.92 -22.03 5.20
C THR A 164 3.39 -23.07 6.19
N PRO A 165 3.76 -24.36 6.07
CA PRO A 165 3.37 -25.36 7.04
C PRO A 165 3.75 -25.01 8.48
N GLU A 166 4.87 -24.29 8.66
CA GLU A 166 5.41 -23.91 9.96
C GLU A 166 4.68 -22.70 10.58
N GLY A 167 4.16 -21.79 9.75
CA GLY A 167 3.50 -20.60 10.26
C GLY A 167 3.28 -19.49 9.24
N LEU A 168 3.30 -18.27 9.75
CA LEU A 168 3.06 -17.03 9.04
C LEU A 168 4.29 -16.15 9.11
N THR A 169 4.74 -15.63 7.96
CA THR A 169 5.86 -14.71 7.89
C THR A 169 5.59 -13.52 6.96
N GLY A 170 6.19 -12.37 7.26
CA GLY A 170 6.13 -11.18 6.43
C GLY A 170 5.19 -10.08 6.92
N ILE A 171 4.54 -9.41 5.97
CA ILE A 171 3.76 -8.17 5.99
C ILE A 171 4.65 -6.94 5.94
N ARG A 172 4.29 -5.95 5.09
CA ARG A 172 4.97 -4.66 5.11
C ARG A 172 4.09 -3.44 5.08
N GLY A 173 4.01 -2.83 6.26
CA GLY A 173 3.01 -1.88 6.73
C GLY A 173 3.07 -1.86 8.26
N ARG A 174 1.94 -1.83 8.97
CA ARG A 174 1.91 -1.67 10.43
C ARG A 174 2.15 -2.98 11.22
N GLY A 175 3.24 -3.68 10.92
CA GLY A 175 3.71 -4.80 11.72
C GLY A 175 4.49 -5.83 10.92
N ARG A 176 5.34 -6.57 11.63
CA ARG A 176 6.04 -7.77 11.13
C ARG A 176 5.39 -8.98 11.77
N VAL A 177 5.17 -10.01 10.96
CA VAL A 177 4.73 -11.32 11.40
C VAL A 177 5.86 -12.30 11.16
N ASN A 178 6.17 -13.09 12.18
CA ASN A 178 7.04 -14.25 12.12
C ASN A 178 6.59 -15.18 13.23
N TRP A 179 5.40 -15.76 13.03
CA TRP A 179 4.67 -16.50 14.05
C TRP A 179 4.46 -17.93 13.58
N SER A 180 4.59 -18.88 14.49
CA SER A 180 4.05 -20.23 14.30
C SER A 180 2.52 -20.19 14.31
N TRP A 181 1.89 -21.26 13.83
CA TRP A 181 0.43 -21.37 13.86
C TRP A 181 -0.17 -21.34 15.28
N ASP A 182 0.58 -21.82 16.27
CA ASP A 182 0.13 -21.89 17.67
C ASP A 182 0.20 -20.51 18.36
N GLU A 183 1.02 -19.62 17.84
CA GLU A 183 1.08 -18.22 18.28
C GLU A 183 -0.07 -17.39 17.73
N LEU A 184 -0.84 -17.87 16.74
CA LEU A 184 -1.94 -17.13 16.13
C LEU A 184 -3.27 -17.35 16.89
N ALA A 185 -3.57 -16.43 17.80
CA ALA A 185 -4.80 -16.47 18.60
C ALA A 185 -6.05 -16.09 17.80
N GLU A 186 -6.01 -15.05 16.98
CA GLU A 186 -7.21 -14.57 16.28
C GLU A 186 -6.88 -14.06 14.88
N VAL A 187 -7.84 -14.26 13.98
CA VAL A 187 -7.81 -13.78 12.60
C VAL A 187 -9.15 -13.12 12.28
N GLY A 188 -9.10 -11.85 11.95
CA GLY A 188 -10.30 -11.07 11.63
C GLY A 188 -10.05 -9.99 10.58
N VAL A 189 -11.10 -9.24 10.30
CA VAL A 189 -11.02 -8.02 9.51
C VAL A 189 -11.52 -6.87 10.38
N GLY A 190 -10.72 -5.82 10.49
CA GLY A 190 -11.03 -4.68 11.35
C GLY A 190 -12.26 -3.90 10.94
N SER A 191 -13.07 -3.53 11.93
CA SER A 191 -14.13 -2.53 11.82
C SER A 191 -13.52 -1.13 11.70
N GLY A 192 -13.21 -0.74 10.46
CA GLY A 192 -12.75 0.60 10.12
C GLY A 192 -13.39 1.08 8.82
N PRO A 193 -13.09 2.32 8.36
CA PRO A 193 -13.65 2.84 7.11
C PRO A 193 -13.23 2.02 5.87
N VAL A 194 -12.20 1.18 6.01
CA VAL A 194 -11.69 0.26 4.99
C VAL A 194 -11.27 -1.06 5.64
N ALA A 195 -11.42 -2.15 4.91
CA ALA A 195 -10.98 -3.47 5.34
C ALA A 195 -9.46 -3.51 5.64
N LYS A 196 -9.11 -4.10 6.77
CA LYS A 196 -7.73 -4.40 7.18
C LYS A 196 -7.70 -5.78 7.81
N LEU A 197 -6.71 -6.59 7.44
CA LEU A 197 -6.49 -7.89 8.07
C LEU A 197 -5.99 -7.64 9.49
N HIS A 198 -6.60 -8.29 10.46
CA HIS A 198 -6.18 -8.31 11.85
C HIS A 198 -5.66 -9.69 12.20
N LEU A 199 -4.43 -9.73 12.69
CA LEU A 199 -3.81 -10.92 13.26
C LEU A 199 -3.44 -10.60 14.71
N ILE A 200 -3.89 -11.43 15.65
CA ILE A 200 -3.64 -11.27 17.08
C ILE A 200 -2.85 -12.48 17.56
N ALA A 201 -1.73 -12.23 18.22
CA ALA A 201 -0.92 -13.28 18.82
C ALA A 201 -1.53 -13.79 20.14
N THR A 202 -1.19 -15.02 20.54
CA THR A 202 -1.61 -15.59 21.84
C THR A 202 -1.07 -14.80 23.03
N GLY A 203 -1.84 -14.79 24.12
CA GLY A 203 -1.52 -14.02 25.33
C GLY A 203 -1.59 -12.51 25.13
N ALA A 204 -0.69 -11.76 25.77
CA ALA A 204 -0.54 -10.30 25.61
C ALA A 204 0.31 -9.92 24.38
N GLY A 205 0.33 -10.78 23.36
CA GLY A 205 1.17 -10.63 22.18
C GLY A 205 0.77 -9.47 21.25
N PRO A 206 1.63 -9.14 20.27
CA PRO A 206 1.39 -8.03 19.36
C PRO A 206 0.16 -8.24 18.47
N ARG A 207 -0.56 -7.16 18.20
CA ARG A 207 -1.61 -7.09 17.17
C ARG A 207 -1.04 -6.48 15.89
N VAL A 208 -1.25 -7.15 14.77
CA VAL A 208 -0.82 -6.68 13.44
C VAL A 208 -2.02 -6.32 12.60
N GLU A 209 -1.98 -5.12 12.01
CA GLU A 209 -2.98 -4.65 11.05
C GLU A 209 -2.36 -4.45 9.67
N ALA A 210 -2.93 -5.12 8.66
CA ALA A 210 -2.45 -5.06 7.29
C ALA A 210 -3.56 -4.63 6.33
N PRO A 211 -3.49 -3.42 5.74
CA PRO A 211 -4.42 -3.02 4.68
C PRO A 211 -4.10 -3.74 3.37
N MET A 212 -5.02 -3.67 2.40
CA MET A 212 -4.82 -4.27 1.07
C MET A 212 -3.52 -3.83 0.39
N LEU A 213 -3.09 -2.57 0.57
CA LEU A 213 -1.83 -2.06 0.00
C LEU A 213 -0.59 -2.81 0.51
N ALA A 214 -0.60 -3.25 1.77
CA ALA A 214 0.50 -4.00 2.39
C ALA A 214 0.47 -5.49 2.00
N LEU A 215 -0.73 -6.06 1.85
CA LEU A 215 -0.93 -7.47 1.52
C LEU A 215 -0.88 -7.78 0.02
N GLY A 216 -1.26 -6.81 -0.82
CA GLY A 216 -1.51 -7.02 -2.25
C GLY A 216 -2.85 -7.64 -2.60
N SER A 217 -3.59 -8.10 -1.59
CA SER A 217 -4.78 -8.92 -1.70
C SER A 217 -5.88 -8.39 -0.78
N ASP A 218 -7.14 -8.69 -1.10
CA ASP A 218 -8.32 -8.32 -0.32
C ASP A 218 -8.23 -8.92 1.09
N PRO A 219 -8.21 -8.10 2.15
CA PRO A 219 -8.14 -8.57 3.53
C PRO A 219 -9.21 -9.59 3.92
N ASN A 220 -10.42 -9.48 3.36
CA ASN A 220 -11.51 -10.42 3.66
C ASN A 220 -11.20 -11.83 3.12
N GLN A 221 -10.64 -11.89 1.92
CA GLN A 221 -10.26 -13.17 1.30
C GLN A 221 -9.05 -13.77 2.02
N VAL A 222 -8.04 -12.94 2.35
CA VAL A 222 -6.86 -13.39 3.09
C VAL A 222 -7.26 -13.90 4.48
N ALA A 223 -8.12 -13.20 5.22
CA ALA A 223 -8.61 -13.63 6.52
C ALA A 223 -9.29 -15.00 6.45
N THR A 224 -10.11 -15.22 5.41
CA THR A 224 -10.79 -16.51 5.18
C THR A 224 -9.79 -17.65 4.97
N VAL A 225 -8.76 -17.44 4.12
CA VAL A 225 -7.71 -18.45 3.87
C VAL A 225 -6.89 -18.74 5.12
N VAL A 226 -6.46 -17.70 5.85
CA VAL A 226 -5.67 -17.88 7.08
C VAL A 226 -6.48 -18.63 8.14
N ARG A 227 -7.78 -18.31 8.27
CA ARG A 227 -8.68 -18.97 9.22
C ARG A 227 -8.89 -20.44 8.89
N TYR A 228 -8.98 -20.80 7.61
CA TYR A 228 -9.06 -22.20 7.18
C TYR A 228 -7.89 -23.03 7.73
N PHE A 229 -6.64 -22.59 7.51
CA PHE A 229 -5.45 -23.30 8.02
C PHE A 229 -5.25 -23.21 9.54
N ARG A 230 -5.74 -22.14 10.16
CA ARG A 230 -5.75 -22.03 11.62
C ARG A 230 -6.67 -23.10 12.22
N ASN A 231 -7.88 -23.23 11.69
CA ASN A 231 -8.93 -24.09 12.23
C ASN A 231 -8.76 -25.56 11.85
N ASP A 232 -8.08 -25.87 10.74
CA ASP A 232 -7.74 -27.23 10.32
C ASP A 232 -6.21 -27.42 10.26
N PRO A 233 -5.58 -27.91 11.35
CA PRO A 233 -4.15 -28.19 11.37
C PRO A 233 -3.70 -29.24 10.35
N ALA A 234 -4.55 -30.20 9.99
CA ALA A 234 -4.18 -31.26 9.04
C ALA A 234 -4.00 -30.70 7.62
N ALA A 235 -4.78 -29.68 7.26
CA ALA A 235 -4.67 -29.00 5.98
C ALA A 235 -3.35 -28.23 5.80
N ARG A 236 -2.62 -27.90 6.87
CA ARG A 236 -1.35 -27.13 6.80
C ARG A 236 -0.27 -27.85 5.98
N SER A 237 -0.30 -29.17 5.92
CA SER A 237 0.58 -29.98 5.05
C SER A 237 0.50 -29.57 3.57
N GLN A 238 -0.66 -29.09 3.12
CA GLN A 238 -0.87 -28.61 1.75
C GLN A 238 -0.06 -27.36 1.43
N LEU A 239 0.34 -26.56 2.43
CA LEU A 239 1.17 -25.37 2.26
C LEU A 239 2.62 -25.69 1.85
N SER A 240 3.00 -26.96 1.73
CA SER A 240 4.26 -27.37 1.11
C SER A 240 4.24 -27.21 -0.43
N GLU A 241 3.05 -27.12 -1.03
CA GLU A 241 2.85 -27.00 -2.47
C GLU A 241 2.80 -25.55 -2.96
N LYS A 242 2.72 -25.35 -4.29
CA LYS A 242 2.64 -24.01 -4.91
C LYS A 242 1.32 -23.33 -4.58
N GLY A 243 1.39 -22.07 -4.15
CA GLY A 243 0.24 -21.28 -3.69
C GLY A 243 -1.03 -21.33 -4.55
N PRO A 244 -0.96 -21.20 -5.89
CA PRO A 244 -2.14 -21.31 -6.76
C PRO A 244 -2.91 -22.63 -6.62
N MET A 245 -2.19 -23.75 -6.45
CA MET A 245 -2.81 -25.08 -6.30
C MET A 245 -3.48 -25.21 -4.94
N VAL A 246 -2.81 -24.73 -3.89
CA VAL A 246 -3.34 -24.74 -2.53
C VAL A 246 -4.62 -23.90 -2.44
N LEU A 247 -4.62 -22.68 -3.01
CA LEU A 247 -5.79 -21.82 -3.01
C LEU A 247 -7.00 -22.43 -3.71
N ARG A 248 -6.78 -23.18 -4.80
CA ARG A 248 -7.87 -23.88 -5.49
C ARG A 248 -8.51 -24.94 -4.60
N ARG A 249 -7.70 -25.72 -3.87
CA ARG A 249 -8.23 -26.69 -2.90
C ARG A 249 -8.95 -26.03 -1.75
N VAL A 250 -8.45 -24.90 -1.25
CA VAL A 250 -9.15 -24.13 -0.21
C VAL A 250 -10.54 -23.69 -0.70
N ASP A 251 -10.64 -23.18 -1.93
CA ASP A 251 -11.93 -22.81 -2.54
C ASP A 251 -12.86 -24.03 -2.67
N ASP A 252 -12.35 -25.15 -3.18
CA ASP A 252 -13.11 -26.39 -3.33
C ASP A 252 -13.62 -26.94 -1.98
N SER A 253 -12.76 -26.98 -0.96
CA SER A 253 -13.11 -27.41 0.40
C SER A 253 -14.17 -26.51 1.04
N LEU A 254 -14.00 -25.19 0.94
CA LEU A 254 -14.95 -24.25 1.53
C LEU A 254 -16.33 -24.34 0.87
N ARG A 255 -16.38 -24.57 -0.45
CA ARG A 255 -17.67 -24.76 -1.17
C ARG A 255 -18.33 -26.09 -0.85
N ALA A 256 -17.56 -27.13 -0.55
CA ALA A 256 -18.11 -28.41 -0.15
C ALA A 256 -18.85 -28.31 1.20
N LEU A 257 -18.41 -27.40 2.08
CA LEU A 257 -19.04 -27.14 3.38
C LEU A 257 -20.33 -26.29 3.30
N GLU A 258 -20.58 -25.62 2.16
CA GLU A 258 -21.83 -24.86 1.93
C GLU A 258 -22.98 -25.72 1.40
N ARG A 259 -22.71 -26.97 0.98
CA ARG A 259 -23.70 -27.91 0.45
C ARG A 259 -24.23 -28.84 1.54
#